data_AF-A0A8H3ADY5-F1
#
_entry.id   AF-A0A8H3ADY5-F1
#
_cell.length_a   1.000
_cell.length_b   1.000
_cell.length_c   1.000
_cell.angle_alpha   90.00
_cell.angle_beta   90.00
_cell.angle_gamma   90.00
#
_symmetry.space_group_name_H-M   'P 1'
#
loop_
_entity.id
_entity.type
_entity.pdbx_description
1 polymer ?
#
loop_
_entity_poly.entity_id
_entity_poly.type
_entity_poly.pdbx_seq_one_letter_code
_entity_poly.pdbx_strand_id
1 'polypeptide(L)'
;MPPKQQQKPSSSKVKDDKTFGLKNKNKSAKVQKDIARIQNEQSRAGKNKQEAQKEREKALRAKEKADAEKRKKEEGELFKPVQVAQKVPFGVDPKTVLCVYFKAGNCDKGNKCKFSHDRDVERKQEKKDIYSDSRDDKANDTMDKWDQEKLQNVILSKHGNPRTTTDIVCKHFIDAIESGKFGWFWECPNGGEKCMYRHALPPGFVLKSERKAAEEAAKANTISLEEFLEVERHKLGSNLTPVTPETFAVWKKTRLNKKAAEEDALRKTKDAQAAAGKNVGMSGRDLFQYNPEWFEQDSDEEPDWDFSAYRKEKQDEDDREEQELIRNFNEAQIDGEEERESNVEDKGKQKET
;
A
#
# COMPACT_ATOMS: atom_id res chain seq x y z
N MET A 1 31.50 13.98 67.31
CA MET A 1 31.56 15.35 66.74
C MET A 1 32.85 15.49 65.93
N PRO A 2 32.83 16.21 64.80
CA PRO A 2 33.55 15.88 63.55
C PRO A 2 35.08 16.01 63.64
N PRO A 3 35.86 15.15 62.95
CA PRO A 3 37.31 15.29 62.89
C PRO A 3 37.75 16.27 61.78
N LYS A 4 38.39 17.32 62.29
CA LYS A 4 39.26 18.34 61.68
C LYS A 4 39.91 17.94 60.33
N GLN A 5 39.54 18.65 59.27
CA GLN A 5 40.21 18.57 57.96
C GLN A 5 41.68 18.99 58.07
N GLN A 6 42.59 18.06 57.77
CA GLN A 6 44.00 18.34 57.53
C GLN A 6 44.19 18.78 56.07
N GLN A 7 44.73 19.98 55.89
CA GLN A 7 45.17 20.55 54.62
C GLN A 7 46.29 19.70 54.02
N LYS A 8 46.18 19.34 52.73
CA LYS A 8 47.30 18.90 51.90
C LYS A 8 47.61 20.00 50.86
N PRO A 9 48.91 20.25 50.58
CA PRO A 9 49.38 21.48 49.94
C PRO A 9 49.11 21.52 48.43
N SER A 10 48.53 22.62 47.96
CA SER A 10 48.35 22.93 46.54
C SER A 10 49.70 23.28 45.90
N SER A 11 50.33 22.34 45.18
CA SER A 11 51.45 22.67 44.29
C SER A 11 50.93 23.29 42.99
N SER A 12 50.34 24.48 43.06
CA SER A 12 50.14 25.33 41.89
C SER A 12 51.38 26.21 41.75
N LYS A 13 52.43 25.66 41.14
CA LYS A 13 53.47 26.53 40.58
C LYS A 13 52.79 27.32 39.47
N VAL A 14 52.49 28.59 39.76
CA VAL A 14 51.91 29.55 38.81
C VAL A 14 52.71 29.43 37.52
N LYS A 15 52.07 29.02 36.42
CA LYS A 15 52.73 29.02 35.10
C LYS A 15 52.96 30.49 34.75
N ASP A 16 54.22 30.91 34.75
CA ASP A 16 54.59 32.29 34.44
C ASP A 16 53.98 32.72 33.09
N ASP A 17 53.15 33.77 33.12
CA ASP A 17 52.52 34.34 31.93
C ASP A 17 53.58 35.02 31.06
N LYS A 18 54.10 34.28 30.09
CA LYS A 18 55.08 34.76 29.10
C LYS A 18 54.59 35.94 28.25
N THR A 19 53.31 36.31 28.34
CA THR A 19 52.74 37.47 27.65
C THR A 19 52.56 38.70 28.55
N PHE A 20 52.82 38.61 29.86
CA PHE A 20 52.53 39.67 30.85
C PHE A 20 53.30 40.98 30.60
N GLY A 21 54.54 40.92 30.11
CA GLY A 21 55.35 42.12 29.80
C GLY A 21 55.11 42.72 28.41
N LEU A 22 54.49 41.98 27.49
CA LEU A 22 54.25 42.45 26.11
C LEU A 22 52.89 43.16 25.94
N LYS A 23 51.98 42.97 26.90
CA LYS A 23 50.63 43.56 26.90
C LYS A 23 50.62 45.09 26.98
N ASN A 24 51.68 45.72 27.48
CA ASN A 24 51.80 47.18 27.51
C ASN A 24 52.27 47.81 26.18
N LYS A 25 52.58 46.98 25.15
CA LYS A 25 53.04 47.39 23.81
C LYS A 25 52.09 46.90 22.69
N ASN A 26 50.81 46.72 23.00
CA ASN A 26 49.76 46.16 22.14
C ASN A 26 49.37 46.95 20.88
N LYS A 27 49.99 48.11 20.64
CA LYS A 27 49.70 48.96 19.47
C LYS A 27 50.49 48.57 18.21
N SER A 28 51.56 47.79 18.36
CA SER A 28 52.35 47.31 17.22
C SER A 28 51.76 46.01 16.66
N ALA A 29 51.46 45.98 15.36
CA ALA A 29 50.97 44.79 14.66
C ALA A 29 51.91 43.58 14.80
N LYS A 30 53.22 43.82 14.97
CA LYS A 30 54.21 42.77 15.21
C LYS A 30 54.07 42.16 16.60
N VAL A 31 53.87 43.00 17.62
CA VAL A 31 53.63 42.57 19.02
C VAL A 31 52.30 41.83 19.14
N GLN A 32 51.24 42.27 18.44
CA GLN A 32 49.96 41.56 18.40
C GLN A 32 50.09 40.15 17.78
N LYS A 33 50.83 40.02 16.67
CA LYS A 33 51.12 38.71 16.04
C LYS A 33 51.95 37.81 16.96
N ASP A 34 52.93 38.38 17.67
CA ASP A 34 53.75 37.62 18.62
C ASP A 34 52.92 37.16 19.84
N ILE A 35 52.01 38.00 20.37
CA ILE A 35 51.08 37.61 21.44
C ILE A 35 50.13 36.52 20.97
N ALA A 36 49.55 36.65 19.76
CA ALA A 36 48.67 35.62 19.18
C ALA A 36 49.42 34.29 18.95
N ARG A 37 50.70 34.34 18.54
CA ARG A 37 51.56 33.15 18.41
C ARG A 37 51.79 32.49 19.77
N ILE A 38 52.18 33.25 20.79
CA ILE A 38 52.42 32.74 22.15
C ILE A 38 51.12 32.16 22.76
N GLN A 39 49.97 32.80 22.54
CA GLN A 39 48.67 32.26 22.97
C GLN A 39 48.28 30.97 22.24
N ASN A 40 48.54 30.87 20.93
CA ASN A 40 48.33 29.63 20.17
C ASN A 40 49.29 28.50 20.60
N GLU A 41 50.50 28.86 21.00
CA GLU A 41 51.49 27.91 21.48
C GLU A 41 51.14 27.41 22.89
N GLN A 42 50.66 28.31 23.75
CA GLN A 42 50.12 27.97 25.07
C GLN A 42 48.82 27.15 24.99
N SER A 43 47.93 27.41 24.03
CA SER A 43 46.68 26.65 23.86
C SER A 43 46.91 25.24 23.29
N ARG A 44 48.04 25.02 22.61
CA ARG A 44 48.51 23.71 22.14
C ARG A 44 49.34 22.97 23.18
N ALA A 45 50.01 23.68 24.07
CA ALA A 45 50.82 23.09 25.14
C ALA A 45 49.94 22.46 26.23
N GLY A 46 49.68 21.15 26.09
CA GLY A 46 48.97 20.34 27.09
C GLY A 46 47.76 19.57 26.56
N LYS A 47 47.37 19.76 25.30
CA LYS A 47 46.30 18.95 24.70
C LYS A 47 46.86 17.67 24.09
N ASN A 48 46.28 16.53 24.44
CA ASN A 48 46.63 15.25 23.84
C ASN A 48 46.25 15.27 22.35
N LYS A 49 47.05 14.64 21.47
CA LYS A 49 46.86 14.70 19.99
C LYS A 49 45.45 14.28 19.57
N GLN A 50 44.85 13.33 20.31
CA GLN A 50 43.49 12.84 20.09
C GLN A 50 42.39 13.86 20.44
N GLU A 51 42.59 14.69 21.46
CA GLU A 51 41.61 15.70 21.88
C GLU A 51 41.58 16.90 20.93
N ALA A 52 42.75 17.30 20.42
CA ALA A 52 42.87 18.31 19.37
C ALA A 52 42.25 17.85 18.03
N GLN A 53 42.32 16.55 17.72
CA GLN A 53 41.64 15.97 16.55
C GLN A 53 40.11 15.99 16.73
N LYS A 54 39.60 15.63 17.91
CA LYS A 54 38.17 15.63 18.22
C LYS A 54 37.54 17.03 18.23
N GLU A 55 38.26 18.04 18.71
CA GLU A 55 37.81 19.44 18.64
C GLU A 55 37.74 19.96 17.19
N ARG A 56 38.74 19.60 16.36
CA ARG A 56 38.75 19.96 14.93
C ARG A 56 37.63 19.29 14.15
N GLU A 57 37.36 18.02 14.42
CA GLU A 57 36.25 17.27 13.81
C GLU A 57 34.90 17.87 14.19
N LYS A 58 34.69 18.23 15.47
CA LYS A 58 33.47 18.94 15.92
C LYS A 58 33.32 20.30 15.26
N ALA A 59 34.41 21.06 15.10
CA ALA A 59 34.38 22.36 14.43
C ALA A 59 34.07 22.23 12.92
N LEU A 60 34.59 21.19 12.25
CA LEU A 60 34.28 20.91 10.86
C LEU A 60 32.81 20.50 10.69
N ARG A 61 32.29 19.63 11.56
CA ARG A 61 30.88 19.22 11.54
C ARG A 61 29.91 20.36 11.85
N ALA A 62 30.30 21.29 12.74
CA ALA A 62 29.52 22.50 13.01
C ALA A 62 29.48 23.46 11.80
N LYS A 63 30.60 23.59 11.08
CA LYS A 63 30.66 24.38 9.83
C LYS A 63 29.84 23.74 8.72
N GLU A 64 29.98 22.43 8.52
CA GLU A 64 29.19 21.70 7.52
C GLU A 64 27.69 21.80 7.78
N LYS A 65 27.26 21.72 9.04
CA LYS A 65 25.85 21.93 9.41
C LYS A 65 25.38 23.35 9.11
N ALA A 66 26.21 24.36 9.38
CA ALA A 66 25.88 25.76 9.09
C ALA A 66 25.81 26.03 7.58
N ASP A 67 26.71 25.43 6.80
CA ASP A 67 26.73 25.58 5.34
C ASP A 67 25.57 24.81 4.69
N ALA A 68 25.19 23.65 5.22
CA ALA A 68 24.00 22.93 4.79
C ALA A 68 22.70 23.70 5.08
N GLU A 69 22.61 24.37 6.24
CA GLU A 69 21.45 25.21 6.57
C GLU A 69 21.38 26.46 5.68
N LYS A 70 22.52 27.06 5.34
CA LYS A 70 22.59 28.17 4.38
C LYS A 70 22.17 27.74 2.98
N ARG A 71 22.68 26.61 2.48
CA ARG A 71 22.24 26.07 1.17
C ARG A 71 20.75 25.80 1.14
N LYS A 72 20.17 25.21 2.18
CA LYS A 72 18.73 24.97 2.25
C LYS A 72 17.91 26.27 2.23
N LYS A 73 18.42 27.35 2.85
CA LYS A 73 17.80 28.68 2.80
C LYS A 73 17.89 29.27 1.40
N GLU A 74 19.07 29.24 0.78
CA GLU A 74 19.29 29.74 -0.59
C GLU A 74 18.45 28.98 -1.63
N GLU A 75 18.34 27.65 -1.50
CA GLU A 75 17.46 26.81 -2.33
C GLU A 75 15.99 27.23 -2.17
N GLY A 76 15.52 27.42 -0.93
CA GLY A 76 14.17 27.91 -0.67
C GLY A 76 13.88 29.30 -1.23
N GLU A 77 14.89 30.16 -1.33
CA GLU A 77 14.75 31.48 -1.96
C GLU A 77 14.72 31.42 -3.50
N LEU A 78 15.45 30.47 -4.10
CA LEU A 78 15.47 30.27 -5.54
C LEU A 78 14.15 29.70 -6.08
N PHE A 79 13.45 28.87 -5.28
CA PHE A 79 12.14 28.31 -5.63
C PHE A 79 10.95 29.24 -5.34
N LYS A 80 11.19 30.51 -4.97
CA LYS A 80 10.09 31.49 -4.83
C LYS A 80 9.45 31.73 -6.21
N PRO A 81 8.13 31.51 -6.36
CA PRO A 81 7.47 31.66 -7.64
C PRO A 81 7.56 33.10 -8.14
N VAL A 82 7.96 33.27 -9.41
CA VAL A 82 8.10 34.56 -10.09
C VAL A 82 6.77 35.32 -10.02
N GLN A 83 6.82 36.60 -9.66
CA GLN A 83 5.63 37.43 -9.49
C GLN A 83 4.92 37.71 -10.82
N VAL A 84 4.01 36.82 -11.24
CA VAL A 84 3.13 37.03 -12.41
C VAL A 84 1.93 37.89 -12.01
N ALA A 85 1.83 39.09 -12.58
CA ALA A 85 0.75 40.03 -12.28
C ALA A 85 -0.63 39.43 -12.60
N GLN A 86 -1.46 39.28 -11.57
CA GLN A 86 -2.85 38.82 -11.67
C GLN A 86 -3.66 39.80 -12.54
N LYS A 87 -4.15 39.32 -13.69
CA LYS A 87 -5.00 40.11 -14.60
C LYS A 87 -6.46 39.97 -14.16
N VAL A 88 -7.14 41.10 -14.00
CA VAL A 88 -8.58 41.14 -13.66
C VAL A 88 -9.36 41.49 -14.93
N PRO A 89 -10.46 40.78 -15.23
CA PRO A 89 -11.38 41.15 -16.31
C PRO A 89 -11.91 42.58 -16.17
N PHE A 90 -12.21 43.23 -17.29
CA PHE A 90 -12.72 44.60 -17.31
C PHE A 90 -14.10 44.67 -16.63
N GLY A 91 -14.26 45.58 -15.66
CA GLY A 91 -15.52 45.79 -14.92
C GLY A 91 -15.60 45.16 -13.52
N VAL A 92 -14.58 44.39 -13.09
CA VAL A 92 -14.52 43.84 -11.72
C VAL A 92 -13.54 44.66 -10.87
N ASP A 93 -14.01 45.12 -9.71
CA ASP A 93 -13.19 45.87 -8.76
C ASP A 93 -12.02 45.01 -8.25
N PRO A 94 -10.75 45.38 -8.46
CA PRO A 94 -9.60 44.55 -8.10
C PRO A 94 -9.53 44.19 -6.61
N LYS A 95 -10.14 45.00 -5.74
CA LYS A 95 -10.25 44.78 -4.30
C LYS A 95 -11.27 43.70 -3.91
N THR A 96 -12.12 43.27 -4.83
CA THR A 96 -13.06 42.15 -4.65
C THR A 96 -12.42 40.81 -5.03
N VAL A 97 -11.17 40.83 -5.51
CA VAL A 97 -10.44 39.63 -5.89
C VAL A 97 -9.33 39.39 -4.86
N LEU A 98 -9.22 38.15 -4.36
CA LEU A 98 -8.17 37.76 -3.43
C LEU A 98 -6.78 37.87 -4.11
N CYS A 99 -5.84 38.49 -3.40
CA CYS A 99 -4.46 38.63 -3.85
C CYS A 99 -3.78 37.26 -3.91
N VAL A 100 -3.32 36.85 -5.10
CA VAL A 100 -2.59 35.58 -5.29
C VAL A 100 -1.31 35.53 -4.44
N TYR A 101 -0.60 36.66 -4.28
CA TYR A 101 0.59 36.71 -3.44
C TYR A 101 0.29 36.62 -1.95
N PHE A 102 -0.86 37.15 -1.52
CA PHE A 102 -1.29 37.01 -0.13
C PHE A 102 -1.73 35.59 0.16
N LYS A 103 -2.41 34.94 -0.80
CA LYS A 103 -2.73 33.51 -0.75
C LYS A 103 -1.47 32.64 -0.68
N ALA A 104 -0.39 33.04 -1.37
CA ALA A 104 0.93 32.41 -1.31
C ALA A 104 1.78 32.86 -0.09
N GLY A 105 1.27 33.73 0.78
CA GLY A 105 1.96 34.21 1.99
C GLY A 105 3.12 35.18 1.75
N ASN A 106 3.30 35.68 0.52
CA ASN A 106 4.48 36.42 0.08
C ASN A 106 4.12 37.75 -0.61
N CYS A 107 3.12 38.47 -0.10
CA CYS A 107 2.68 39.77 -0.64
C CYS A 107 3.44 40.95 -0.02
N ASP A 108 4.33 41.56 -0.79
CA ASP A 108 5.12 42.73 -0.36
C ASP A 108 4.29 44.03 -0.21
N LYS A 109 3.06 44.04 -0.77
CA LYS A 109 2.23 45.24 -0.86
C LYS A 109 1.34 45.48 0.36
N GLY A 110 1.23 44.49 1.26
CA GLY A 110 0.48 44.60 2.53
C GLY A 110 -0.91 45.26 2.34
N ASN A 111 -1.27 46.20 3.21
CA ASN A 111 -2.55 46.91 3.16
C ASN A 111 -2.73 47.85 1.96
N LYS A 112 -1.65 48.12 1.21
CA LYS A 112 -1.68 48.93 -0.03
C LYS A 112 -1.84 48.06 -1.28
N CYS A 113 -2.04 46.76 -1.12
CA CYS A 113 -2.28 45.87 -2.23
C CYS A 113 -3.57 46.27 -2.97
N LYS A 114 -3.52 46.22 -4.31
CA LYS A 114 -4.68 46.48 -5.18
C LYS A 114 -5.74 45.38 -5.04
N PHE A 115 -5.35 44.22 -4.52
CA PHE A 115 -6.16 43.03 -4.32
C PHE A 115 -6.49 42.81 -2.84
N SER A 116 -7.58 42.09 -2.56
CA SER A 116 -7.99 41.79 -1.19
C SER A 116 -6.99 40.90 -0.45
N HIS A 117 -6.74 41.19 0.83
CA HIS A 117 -6.04 40.33 1.78
C HIS A 117 -6.99 39.65 2.75
N ASP A 118 -8.28 39.62 2.44
CA ASP A 118 -9.29 38.92 3.22
C ASP A 118 -9.57 37.56 2.55
N ARG A 119 -9.21 36.47 3.24
CA ARG A 119 -9.37 35.08 2.78
C ARG A 119 -10.85 34.73 2.55
N ASP A 120 -11.77 35.49 3.14
CA ASP A 120 -13.21 35.23 3.05
C ASP A 120 -13.82 35.71 1.75
N VAL A 121 -13.08 36.52 0.98
CA VAL A 121 -13.51 36.99 -0.33
C VAL A 121 -13.59 35.84 -1.35
N GLU A 122 -12.76 34.80 -1.22
CA GLU A 122 -12.84 33.59 -2.08
C GLU A 122 -14.05 32.69 -1.74
N ARG A 123 -14.60 32.81 -0.52
CA ARG A 123 -15.77 32.04 -0.08
C ARG A 123 -17.10 32.65 -0.52
N LYS A 124 -17.10 33.91 -0.96
CA LYS A 124 -18.25 34.53 -1.61
C LYS A 124 -18.32 34.03 -3.05
N GLN A 125 -18.79 32.79 -3.18
CA GLN A 125 -19.10 32.18 -4.47
C GLN A 125 -20.09 33.05 -5.24
N GLU A 126 -20.02 32.99 -6.57
CA GLU A 126 -20.95 33.66 -7.48
C GLU A 126 -22.39 33.41 -7.00
N LYS A 127 -23.19 34.47 -6.91
CA LYS A 127 -24.58 34.36 -6.50
C LYS A 127 -25.26 33.42 -7.48
N LYS A 128 -25.63 32.24 -6.99
CA LYS A 128 -26.34 31.22 -7.75
C LYS A 128 -27.52 31.88 -8.46
N ASP A 129 -27.54 31.80 -9.78
CA ASP A 129 -28.59 32.39 -10.59
C ASP A 129 -29.93 31.76 -10.18
N ILE A 130 -30.88 32.62 -9.82
CA ILE A 130 -32.22 32.24 -9.34
C ILE A 130 -32.98 31.44 -10.41
N TYR A 131 -32.64 31.64 -11.69
CA TYR A 131 -33.32 31.02 -12.82
C TYR A 131 -32.61 29.77 -13.36
N SER A 132 -31.38 29.46 -12.91
CA SER A 132 -30.70 28.21 -13.25
C SER A 132 -30.89 27.18 -12.14
N ASP A 133 -31.76 26.17 -12.36
CA ASP A 133 -31.88 25.07 -11.41
C ASP A 133 -30.68 24.13 -11.53
N SER A 134 -29.82 24.17 -10.52
CA SER A 134 -28.70 23.24 -10.36
C SER A 134 -29.07 21.74 -10.35
N ARG A 135 -30.36 21.38 -10.33
CA ARG A 135 -30.81 19.99 -10.54
C ARG A 135 -30.65 19.56 -11.99
N ASP A 136 -30.83 20.45 -12.97
CA ASP A 136 -30.72 20.11 -14.39
C ASP A 136 -29.28 19.79 -14.78
N ASP A 137 -28.32 20.56 -14.26
CA ASP A 137 -26.89 20.30 -14.46
C ASP A 137 -26.48 18.93 -13.90
N LYS A 138 -27.06 18.52 -12.77
CA LYS A 138 -26.78 17.24 -12.10
C LYS A 138 -27.53 16.06 -12.70
N ALA A 139 -28.68 16.31 -13.34
CA ALA A 139 -29.44 15.28 -14.05
C ALA A 139 -28.76 14.88 -15.37
N ASN A 140 -28.17 15.85 -16.06
CA ASN A 140 -27.43 15.63 -17.32
C ASN A 140 -26.01 15.07 -17.11
N ASP A 141 -25.53 15.03 -15.87
CA ASP A 141 -24.23 14.47 -15.47
C ASP A 141 -24.37 12.97 -15.17
N THR A 142 -24.52 12.17 -16.22
CA THR A 142 -24.68 10.71 -16.18
C THR A 142 -23.32 10.00 -16.05
N MET A 143 -23.32 8.81 -15.43
CA MET A 143 -22.12 8.02 -15.09
C MET A 143 -21.18 7.75 -16.27
N ASP A 144 -21.70 7.69 -17.50
CA ASP A 144 -20.95 7.47 -18.72
C ASP A 144 -19.84 8.51 -18.97
N LYS A 145 -19.93 9.69 -18.35
CA LYS A 145 -18.95 10.78 -18.47
C LYS A 145 -18.03 10.89 -17.26
N TRP A 146 -18.12 9.97 -16.29
CA TRP A 146 -17.43 10.08 -15.01
C TRP A 146 -16.20 9.18 -14.96
N ASP A 147 -15.05 9.79 -14.68
CA ASP A 147 -13.84 9.06 -14.32
C ASP A 147 -13.98 8.42 -12.93
N GLN A 148 -13.17 7.39 -12.65
CA GLN A 148 -13.19 6.65 -11.38
C GLN A 148 -12.99 7.56 -10.15
N GLU A 149 -12.20 8.62 -10.28
CA GLU A 149 -12.01 9.63 -9.23
C GLU A 149 -13.26 10.48 -8.99
N LYS A 150 -13.96 10.88 -10.07
CA LYS A 150 -15.23 11.61 -9.98
C LYS A 150 -16.31 10.74 -9.34
N LEU A 151 -16.37 9.45 -9.71
CA LEU A 151 -17.26 8.48 -9.09
C LEU A 151 -16.99 8.33 -7.60
N GLN A 152 -15.72 8.21 -7.18
CA GLN A 152 -15.34 8.15 -5.76
C GLN A 152 -15.75 9.42 -5.01
N ASN A 153 -15.52 10.60 -5.61
CA ASN A 153 -15.92 11.87 -5.00
C ASN A 153 -17.44 11.99 -4.84
N VAL A 154 -18.22 11.52 -5.83
CA VAL A 154 -19.68 11.51 -5.73
C VAL A 154 -20.13 10.55 -4.63
N ILE A 155 -19.58 9.35 -4.56
CA ILE A 155 -19.86 8.37 -3.50
C ILE A 155 -19.57 8.97 -2.11
N LEU A 156 -18.41 9.59 -1.94
CA LEU A 156 -18.00 10.24 -0.68
C LEU A 156 -18.93 11.41 -0.32
N SER A 157 -19.33 12.21 -1.31
CA SER A 157 -20.23 13.35 -1.10
C SER A 157 -21.66 12.94 -0.77
N LYS A 158 -22.12 11.81 -1.32
CA LYS A 158 -23.49 11.31 -1.16
C LYS A 158 -23.71 10.58 0.14
N HIS A 159 -22.74 9.77 0.55
CA HIS A 159 -22.94 8.87 1.68
C HIS A 159 -22.47 9.42 3.02
N GLY A 160 -21.92 10.65 3.07
CA GLY A 160 -21.35 11.20 4.31
C GLY A 160 -20.36 10.21 4.93
N ASN A 161 -20.02 10.35 6.21
CA ASN A 161 -19.30 9.28 6.90
C ASN A 161 -20.25 8.06 7.05
N PRO A 162 -20.05 6.95 6.31
CA PRO A 162 -21.05 5.90 6.20
C PRO A 162 -21.27 5.25 7.57
N ARG A 163 -22.53 5.24 8.03
CA ARG A 163 -22.97 4.52 9.24
C ARG A 163 -23.22 3.05 8.92
N THR A 164 -22.33 2.43 8.16
CA THR A 164 -22.46 1.04 7.75
C THR A 164 -21.87 0.15 8.82
N THR A 165 -22.64 -0.82 9.27
CA THR A 165 -22.30 -1.80 10.29
C THR A 165 -21.52 -2.99 9.73
N THR A 166 -21.42 -3.13 8.39
CA THR A 166 -20.67 -4.21 7.73
C THR A 166 -19.74 -3.69 6.62
N ASP A 167 -18.59 -4.34 6.46
CA ASP A 167 -17.60 -4.04 5.40
C ASP A 167 -17.97 -4.63 4.02
N ILE A 168 -19.06 -5.39 3.95
CA ILE A 168 -19.54 -6.02 2.73
C ILE A 168 -20.18 -4.97 1.82
N VAL A 169 -19.82 -4.99 0.54
CA VAL A 169 -20.38 -4.09 -0.48
C VAL A 169 -21.83 -4.45 -0.78
N CYS A 170 -22.70 -3.44 -0.90
CA CYS A 170 -24.10 -3.66 -1.23
C CYS A 170 -24.26 -4.23 -2.65
N LYS A 171 -25.05 -5.30 -2.80
CA LYS A 171 -25.32 -5.94 -4.10
C LYS A 171 -26.00 -4.98 -5.09
N HIS A 172 -27.02 -4.23 -4.62
CA HIS A 172 -27.73 -3.27 -5.47
C HIS A 172 -26.85 -2.10 -5.93
N PHE A 173 -25.79 -1.79 -5.18
CA PHE A 173 -24.81 -0.78 -5.59
C PHE A 173 -23.92 -1.31 -6.72
N ILE A 174 -23.46 -2.57 -6.63
CA ILE A 174 -22.75 -3.22 -7.73
C ILE A 174 -23.64 -3.28 -8.98
N ASP A 175 -24.90 -3.69 -8.84
CA ASP A 175 -25.86 -3.76 -9.95
C ASP A 175 -26.16 -2.38 -10.56
N ALA A 176 -26.23 -1.32 -9.73
CA ALA A 176 -26.47 0.03 -10.21
C ALA A 176 -25.30 0.59 -11.02
N ILE A 177 -24.06 0.24 -10.63
CA ILE A 177 -22.86 0.65 -11.37
C ILE A 177 -22.70 -0.21 -12.63
N GLU A 178 -22.93 -1.53 -12.55
CA GLU A 178 -22.92 -2.41 -13.73
C GLU A 178 -24.01 -2.01 -14.75
N SER A 179 -25.13 -1.44 -14.31
CA SER A 179 -26.21 -0.96 -15.18
C SER A 179 -26.11 0.53 -15.58
N GLY A 180 -25.08 1.26 -15.12
CA GLY A 180 -24.91 2.69 -15.41
C GLY A 180 -26.00 3.59 -14.78
N LYS A 181 -26.85 3.03 -13.91
CA LYS A 181 -27.95 3.75 -13.25
C LYS A 181 -27.51 4.48 -11.98
N PHE A 182 -26.24 4.32 -11.60
CA PHE A 182 -25.67 5.03 -10.47
C PHE A 182 -25.44 6.50 -10.82
N GLY A 183 -26.09 7.41 -10.12
CA GLY A 183 -25.99 8.85 -10.38
C GLY A 183 -26.35 9.68 -9.16
N TRP A 184 -26.41 11.01 -9.32
CA TRP A 184 -26.73 11.92 -8.21
C TRP A 184 -28.12 11.66 -7.60
N PHE A 185 -29.04 11.01 -8.30
CA PHE A 185 -30.39 10.73 -7.80
C PHE A 185 -30.61 9.24 -7.49
N TRP A 186 -29.55 8.43 -7.45
CA TRP A 186 -29.67 7.02 -7.14
C TRP A 186 -29.72 6.78 -5.62
N GLU A 187 -30.74 6.07 -5.17
CA GLU A 187 -30.91 5.64 -3.78
C GLU A 187 -30.92 4.11 -3.72
N CYS A 188 -30.22 3.55 -2.74
CA CYS A 188 -30.19 2.11 -2.55
C CYS A 188 -31.59 1.60 -2.14
N PRO A 189 -32.16 0.60 -2.82
CA PRO A 189 -33.46 0.04 -2.44
C PRO A 189 -33.45 -0.67 -1.08
N ASN A 190 -32.27 -1.04 -0.57
CA ASN A 190 -32.10 -1.67 0.74
C ASN A 190 -31.90 -0.63 1.88
N GLY A 191 -32.62 0.50 1.80
CA GLY A 191 -32.68 1.50 2.87
C GLY A 191 -31.95 2.82 2.61
N GLY A 192 -31.64 3.17 1.36
CA GLY A 192 -31.08 4.46 0.96
C GLY A 192 -29.78 4.79 1.69
N GLU A 193 -29.85 5.74 2.63
CA GLU A 193 -28.73 6.16 3.49
C GLU A 193 -28.49 5.23 4.70
N LYS A 194 -29.46 4.38 5.06
CA LYS A 194 -29.40 3.44 6.20
C LYS A 194 -29.08 2.00 5.78
N CYS A 195 -28.55 1.79 4.57
CA CYS A 195 -28.18 0.45 4.16
C CYS A 195 -27.11 -0.13 5.10
N MET A 196 -27.31 -1.38 5.53
CA MET A 196 -26.39 -2.16 6.37
C MET A 196 -25.03 -2.37 5.68
N TYR A 197 -25.02 -2.34 4.35
CA TYR A 197 -23.90 -2.66 3.48
C TYR A 197 -23.23 -1.39 2.91
N ARG A 198 -21.94 -1.51 2.60
CA ARG A 198 -21.12 -0.41 2.11
C ARG A 198 -21.45 -0.02 0.67
N HIS A 199 -21.72 1.27 0.43
CA HIS A 199 -21.95 1.86 -0.91
C HIS A 199 -20.67 2.50 -1.47
N ALA A 200 -19.55 1.77 -1.43
CA ALA A 200 -18.30 2.23 -2.01
C ALA A 200 -17.50 1.03 -2.50
N LEU A 201 -16.94 1.14 -3.71
CA LEU A 201 -16.06 0.10 -4.24
C LEU A 201 -14.81 0.00 -3.35
N PRO A 202 -14.41 -1.22 -2.94
CA PRO A 202 -13.09 -1.45 -2.37
C PRO A 202 -12.00 -1.01 -3.36
N PRO A 203 -10.87 -0.48 -2.88
CA PRO A 203 -9.76 -0.12 -3.75
C PRO A 203 -9.29 -1.36 -4.52
N GLY A 204 -9.32 -1.31 -5.86
CA GLY A 204 -8.91 -2.39 -6.75
C GLY A 204 -10.03 -3.31 -7.28
N PHE A 205 -11.30 -3.05 -6.94
CA PHE A 205 -12.41 -3.80 -7.55
C PHE A 205 -12.65 -3.33 -9.00
N VAL A 206 -12.35 -4.18 -9.97
CA VAL A 206 -12.58 -3.96 -11.41
C VAL A 206 -13.95 -4.51 -11.78
N LEU A 207 -14.76 -3.74 -12.50
CA LEU A 207 -16.09 -4.18 -12.92
C LEU A 207 -15.99 -5.37 -13.89
N LYS A 208 -17.02 -6.23 -13.89
CA LYS A 208 -17.08 -7.37 -14.83
C LYS A 208 -17.06 -6.92 -16.29
N SER A 209 -17.70 -5.80 -16.61
CA SER A 209 -17.70 -5.18 -17.93
C SER A 209 -16.30 -4.72 -18.35
N GLU A 210 -15.58 -4.05 -17.46
CA GLU A 210 -14.20 -3.59 -17.70
C GLU A 210 -13.22 -4.76 -17.83
N ARG A 211 -13.36 -5.79 -16.99
CA ARG A 211 -12.53 -7.00 -17.07
C ARG A 211 -12.73 -7.73 -18.40
N LYS A 212 -13.98 -7.80 -18.87
CA LYS A 212 -14.30 -8.39 -20.18
C LYS A 212 -13.76 -7.54 -21.33
N ALA A 213 -13.88 -6.21 -21.25
CA ALA A 213 -13.32 -5.30 -22.25
C ALA A 213 -11.79 -5.36 -22.30
N ALA A 214 -11.12 -5.45 -21.15
CA ALA A 214 -9.66 -5.61 -21.07
C ALA A 214 -9.21 -6.97 -21.64
N GLU A 215 -9.96 -8.04 -21.40
CA GLU A 215 -9.68 -9.36 -21.96
C GLU A 215 -9.91 -9.41 -23.48
N GLU A 216 -10.96 -8.76 -23.98
CA GLU A 216 -11.23 -8.62 -25.42
C GLU A 216 -10.17 -7.74 -26.11
N ALA A 217 -9.73 -6.66 -25.48
CA ALA A 217 -8.61 -5.85 -25.96
C ALA A 217 -7.29 -6.64 -25.95
N ALA A 218 -7.03 -7.44 -24.92
CA ALA A 218 -5.85 -8.31 -24.88
C ALA A 218 -5.89 -9.38 -25.99
N LYS A 219 -7.07 -9.94 -26.28
CA LYS A 219 -7.28 -10.86 -27.42
C LYS A 219 -7.18 -10.16 -28.78
N ALA A 220 -7.55 -8.90 -28.88
CA ALA A 220 -7.37 -8.11 -30.11
C ALA A 220 -5.89 -7.74 -30.33
N ASN A 221 -5.12 -7.55 -29.25
CA ASN A 221 -3.69 -7.25 -29.29
C ASN A 221 -2.79 -8.48 -29.52
N THR A 222 -3.33 -9.71 -29.48
CA THR A 222 -2.60 -10.85 -30.02
C THR A 222 -2.56 -10.69 -31.53
N ILE A 223 -1.43 -10.20 -32.03
CA ILE A 223 -1.10 -10.06 -33.46
C ILE A 223 -1.59 -11.31 -34.19
N SER A 224 -2.36 -11.10 -35.25
CA SER A 224 -2.87 -12.23 -36.04
C SER A 224 -1.70 -13.01 -36.63
N LEU A 225 -1.88 -14.31 -36.86
CA LEU A 225 -0.82 -15.17 -37.39
C LEU A 225 -0.24 -14.58 -38.70
N GLU A 226 -1.09 -13.95 -39.50
CA GLU A 226 -0.78 -13.33 -40.78
C GLU A 226 0.14 -12.10 -40.61
N GLU A 227 -0.17 -11.20 -39.68
CA GLU A 227 0.64 -10.00 -39.43
C GLU A 227 2.02 -10.38 -38.85
N PHE A 228 2.07 -11.41 -38.00
CA PHE A 228 3.34 -11.97 -37.55
C PHE A 228 4.16 -12.56 -38.71
N LEU A 229 3.53 -13.31 -39.62
CA LEU A 229 4.19 -13.91 -40.79
C LEU A 229 4.69 -12.85 -41.78
N GLU A 230 3.96 -11.75 -41.97
CA GLU A 230 4.36 -10.63 -42.84
C GLU A 230 5.58 -9.88 -42.30
N VAL A 231 5.60 -9.63 -40.98
CA VAL A 231 6.75 -9.02 -40.29
C VAL A 231 7.99 -9.91 -40.39
N GLU A 232 7.87 -11.21 -40.12
CA GLU A 232 8.98 -12.16 -40.23
C GLU A 232 9.46 -12.34 -41.68
N ARG A 233 8.54 -12.32 -42.67
CA ARG A 233 8.90 -12.37 -44.08
C ARG A 233 9.70 -11.16 -44.52
N HIS A 234 9.38 -9.97 -44.02
CA HIS A 234 10.15 -8.75 -44.32
C HIS A 234 11.52 -8.72 -43.60
N LYS A 235 11.65 -9.40 -42.45
CA LYS A 235 12.94 -9.56 -41.74
C LYS A 235 13.88 -10.54 -42.45
N LEU A 236 13.35 -11.50 -43.20
CA LEU A 236 14.16 -12.42 -44.00
C LEU A 236 14.83 -11.66 -45.16
N GLY A 237 16.16 -11.59 -45.14
CA GLY A 237 16.96 -10.95 -46.20
C GLY A 237 16.99 -11.74 -47.51
N SER A 238 17.75 -11.24 -48.49
CA SER A 238 17.84 -11.81 -49.85
C SER A 238 18.59 -13.14 -49.97
N ASN A 239 19.29 -13.60 -48.92
CA ASN A 239 20.06 -14.86 -48.93
C ASN A 239 19.19 -16.05 -48.49
N LEU A 240 18.27 -16.47 -49.35
CA LEU A 240 17.35 -17.59 -49.09
C LEU A 240 17.87 -18.88 -49.72
N THR A 241 17.88 -19.98 -48.94
CA THR A 241 18.18 -21.31 -49.46
C THR A 241 16.94 -21.89 -50.16
N PRO A 242 17.03 -22.34 -51.43
CA PRO A 242 15.92 -22.97 -52.10
C PRO A 242 15.54 -24.29 -51.41
N VAL A 243 14.24 -24.54 -51.32
CA VAL A 243 13.68 -25.76 -50.73
C VAL A 243 13.75 -26.86 -51.78
N THR A 244 14.84 -27.62 -51.74
CA THR A 244 15.08 -28.84 -52.52
C THR A 244 14.93 -30.05 -51.60
N PRO A 245 14.68 -31.27 -52.11
CA PRO A 245 14.57 -32.46 -51.26
C PRO A 245 15.82 -32.69 -50.38
N GLU A 246 17.01 -32.34 -50.87
CA GLU A 246 18.27 -32.47 -50.15
C GLU A 246 18.37 -31.44 -49.01
N THR A 247 18.07 -30.17 -49.28
CA THR A 247 18.10 -29.12 -48.24
C THR A 247 17.00 -29.33 -47.20
N PHE A 248 15.84 -29.84 -47.60
CA PHE A 248 14.76 -30.22 -46.68
C PHE A 248 15.13 -31.41 -45.78
N ALA A 249 15.83 -32.42 -46.30
CA ALA A 249 16.28 -33.54 -45.48
C ALA A 249 17.29 -33.10 -44.40
N VAL A 250 18.21 -32.18 -44.74
CA VAL A 250 19.12 -31.56 -43.77
C VAL A 250 18.33 -30.76 -42.73
N TRP A 251 17.40 -29.91 -43.17
CA TRP A 251 16.53 -29.14 -42.28
C TRP A 251 15.74 -30.04 -41.32
N LYS A 252 15.09 -31.09 -41.84
CA LYS A 252 14.30 -32.04 -41.04
C LYS A 252 15.15 -32.73 -39.98
N LYS A 253 16.36 -33.17 -40.32
CA LYS A 253 17.32 -33.74 -39.37
C LYS A 253 17.70 -32.71 -38.30
N THR A 254 18.04 -31.47 -38.68
CA THR A 254 18.37 -30.41 -37.71
C THR A 254 17.20 -30.05 -36.80
N ARG A 255 15.97 -30.04 -37.31
CA ARG A 255 14.75 -29.72 -36.55
C ARG A 255 14.38 -30.85 -35.58
N LEU A 256 14.52 -32.11 -36.00
CA LEU A 256 14.35 -33.27 -35.13
C LEU A 256 15.41 -33.32 -34.03
N ASN A 257 16.68 -33.10 -34.38
CA ASN A 257 17.77 -33.06 -33.38
C ASN A 257 17.58 -31.90 -32.39
N LYS A 258 17.15 -30.73 -32.85
CA LYS A 258 16.83 -29.58 -31.97
C LYS A 258 15.69 -29.91 -31.02
N LYS A 259 14.61 -30.50 -31.54
CA LYS A 259 13.46 -30.90 -30.72
C LYS A 259 13.86 -31.95 -29.67
N ALA A 260 14.62 -32.97 -30.06
CA ALA A 260 15.11 -33.99 -29.14
C ALA A 260 16.03 -33.39 -28.07
N ALA A 261 16.92 -32.44 -28.45
CA ALA A 261 17.78 -31.74 -27.49
C ALA A 261 16.99 -30.86 -26.50
N GLU A 262 15.91 -30.20 -26.95
CA GLU A 262 15.00 -29.43 -26.08
C GLU A 262 14.22 -30.35 -25.13
N GLU A 263 13.71 -31.47 -25.61
CA GLU A 263 13.02 -32.48 -24.79
C GLU A 263 13.97 -33.12 -23.77
N ASP A 264 15.20 -33.47 -24.15
CA ASP A 264 16.24 -33.98 -23.26
C ASP A 264 16.67 -32.93 -22.22
N ALA A 265 16.76 -31.66 -22.61
CA ALA A 265 17.06 -30.58 -21.68
C ALA A 265 15.92 -30.39 -20.67
N LEU A 266 14.67 -30.40 -21.12
CA LEU A 266 13.51 -30.35 -20.25
C LEU A 266 13.45 -31.57 -19.32
N ARG A 267 13.68 -32.78 -19.84
CA ARG A 267 13.81 -34.01 -19.04
C ARG A 267 14.88 -33.86 -17.95
N LYS A 268 16.10 -33.43 -18.30
CA LYS A 268 17.17 -33.19 -17.32
C LYS A 268 16.82 -32.12 -16.28
N THR A 269 16.08 -31.07 -16.65
CA THR A 269 15.62 -30.08 -15.66
C THR A 269 14.56 -30.66 -14.73
N LYS A 270 13.65 -31.51 -15.23
CA LYS A 270 12.68 -32.23 -14.41
C LYS A 270 13.37 -33.26 -13.51
N ASP A 271 14.37 -33.97 -14.01
CA ASP A 271 15.22 -34.89 -13.23
C ASP A 271 15.94 -34.17 -12.09
N ALA A 272 16.50 -32.98 -12.36
CA ALA A 272 17.15 -32.16 -11.34
C ALA A 272 16.15 -31.62 -10.30
N GLN A 273 14.93 -31.24 -10.72
CA GLN A 273 13.87 -30.79 -9.81
C GLN A 273 13.33 -31.95 -8.96
N ALA A 274 13.18 -33.14 -9.55
CA ALA A 274 12.77 -34.36 -8.86
C ALA A 274 13.82 -34.84 -7.85
N ALA A 275 15.11 -34.86 -8.25
CA ALA A 275 16.22 -35.20 -7.35
C ALA A 275 16.37 -34.19 -6.19
N ALA A 276 15.98 -32.93 -6.40
CA ALA A 276 15.93 -31.90 -5.36
C ALA A 276 14.67 -31.96 -4.49
N GLY A 277 13.79 -32.95 -4.67
CA GLY A 277 12.56 -33.12 -3.89
C GLY A 277 11.47 -32.07 -4.18
N LYS A 278 11.61 -31.29 -5.27
CA LYS A 278 10.65 -30.25 -5.66
C LYS A 278 9.73 -30.77 -6.77
N ASN A 279 8.87 -31.73 -6.43
CA ASN A 279 7.80 -32.21 -7.32
C ASN A 279 6.52 -31.35 -7.24
N VAL A 280 6.52 -30.29 -6.42
CA VAL A 280 5.38 -29.39 -6.22
C VAL A 280 5.19 -28.50 -7.45
N GLY A 281 4.24 -28.85 -8.32
CA GLY A 281 3.85 -28.05 -9.49
C GLY A 281 3.71 -28.84 -10.80
N MET A 282 4.07 -30.12 -10.83
CA MET A 282 3.78 -30.99 -11.99
C MET A 282 2.31 -31.43 -11.96
N SER A 283 1.63 -31.35 -13.11
CA SER A 283 0.28 -31.92 -13.26
C SER A 283 0.33 -33.45 -13.10
N GLY A 284 -0.70 -34.09 -12.56
CA GLY A 284 -0.74 -35.56 -12.43
C GLY A 284 -0.48 -36.30 -13.75
N ARG A 285 -0.91 -35.73 -14.89
CA ARG A 285 -0.59 -36.26 -16.22
C ARG A 285 0.90 -36.14 -16.56
N ASP A 286 1.53 -35.03 -16.16
CA ASP A 286 2.95 -34.79 -16.39
C ASP A 286 3.82 -35.72 -15.52
N LEU A 287 3.35 -36.03 -14.31
CA LEU A 287 4.00 -36.96 -13.39
C LEU A 287 3.95 -38.41 -13.93
N PHE A 288 2.80 -38.83 -14.48
CA PHE A 288 2.64 -40.14 -15.11
C PHE A 288 3.46 -40.30 -16.40
N GLN A 289 3.55 -39.25 -17.23
CA GLN A 289 4.40 -39.28 -18.42
C GLN A 289 5.90 -39.20 -18.10
N TYR A 290 6.25 -38.59 -16.96
CA TYR A 290 7.62 -38.42 -16.53
C TYR A 290 8.21 -39.74 -16.01
N ASN A 291 7.52 -40.43 -15.09
CA ASN A 291 7.91 -41.77 -14.67
C ASN A 291 6.67 -42.62 -14.33
N PRO A 292 6.18 -43.46 -15.26
CA PRO A 292 5.05 -44.36 -15.01
C PRO A 292 5.30 -45.35 -13.86
N GLU A 293 6.54 -45.78 -13.65
CA GLU A 293 6.90 -46.78 -12.64
C GLU A 293 6.69 -46.27 -11.19
N TRP A 294 6.66 -44.95 -10.97
CA TRP A 294 6.33 -44.38 -9.67
C TRP A 294 4.88 -44.64 -9.24
N PHE A 295 4.02 -45.08 -10.16
CA PHE A 295 2.60 -45.36 -9.92
C PHE A 295 2.25 -46.85 -10.02
N GLU A 296 3.20 -47.69 -10.39
CA GLU A 296 2.99 -49.14 -10.54
C GLU A 296 3.28 -49.93 -9.26
N GLN A 297 3.93 -49.32 -8.25
CA GLN A 297 4.34 -50.03 -7.03
C GLN A 297 3.33 -50.00 -5.87
N ASP A 298 2.30 -49.16 -5.93
CA ASP A 298 1.28 -49.03 -4.87
C ASP A 298 -0.02 -49.82 -5.14
N SER A 299 -0.10 -50.62 -6.22
CA SER A 299 -1.37 -51.31 -6.56
C SER A 299 -1.57 -52.67 -5.90
N ASP A 300 -0.57 -53.24 -5.22
CA ASP A 300 -0.65 -54.63 -4.74
C ASP A 300 -0.53 -54.80 -3.20
N GLU A 301 -0.39 -53.73 -2.40
CA GLU A 301 -0.21 -53.90 -0.94
C GLU A 301 -0.77 -52.80 -0.01
N GLU A 302 -1.61 -51.87 -0.49
CA GLU A 302 -2.43 -51.04 0.40
C GLU A 302 -3.83 -51.66 0.58
N PRO A 303 -4.34 -51.78 1.82
CA PRO A 303 -5.73 -52.17 2.04
C PRO A 303 -6.61 -51.08 1.43
N ASP A 304 -7.34 -51.44 0.39
CA ASP A 304 -8.37 -50.63 -0.26
C ASP A 304 -9.12 -49.82 0.81
N TRP A 305 -8.91 -48.51 0.85
CA TRP A 305 -9.58 -47.63 1.80
C TRP A 305 -11.05 -47.58 1.38
N ASP A 306 -11.81 -48.56 1.86
CA ASP A 306 -13.21 -48.72 1.55
C ASP A 306 -14.00 -47.59 2.22
N PHE A 307 -14.25 -46.53 1.45
CA PHE A 307 -15.09 -45.41 1.85
C PHE A 307 -16.50 -45.86 2.28
N SER A 308 -16.96 -47.06 1.89
CA SER A 308 -18.22 -47.62 2.34
C SER A 308 -18.13 -48.14 3.78
N ALA A 309 -17.04 -48.79 4.15
CA ALA A 309 -16.78 -49.24 5.53
C ALA A 309 -16.64 -48.04 6.48
N TYR A 310 -15.90 -47.00 6.08
CA TYR A 310 -15.76 -45.77 6.88
C TYR A 310 -17.09 -45.01 7.03
N ARG A 311 -17.88 -44.92 5.95
CA ARG A 311 -19.21 -44.30 6.01
C ARG A 311 -20.15 -45.08 6.94
N LYS A 312 -20.09 -46.41 6.90
CA LYS A 312 -20.90 -47.28 7.74
C LYS A 312 -20.51 -47.15 9.22
N GLU A 313 -19.21 -47.16 9.53
CA GLU A 313 -18.72 -46.97 10.90
C GLU A 313 -19.16 -45.63 11.48
N LYS A 314 -19.12 -44.56 10.68
CA LYS A 314 -19.62 -43.25 11.10
C LYS A 314 -21.13 -43.22 11.30
N GLN A 315 -21.90 -43.90 10.44
CA GLN A 315 -23.35 -44.04 10.63
C GLN A 315 -23.68 -44.86 11.88
N ASP A 316 -22.97 -45.95 12.13
CA ASP A 316 -23.16 -46.79 13.32
C ASP A 316 -22.75 -46.05 14.62
N GLU A 317 -21.84 -45.08 14.55
CA GLU A 317 -21.50 -44.18 15.66
C GLU A 317 -22.60 -43.12 15.89
N ASP A 318 -23.03 -42.43 14.84
CA ASP A 318 -24.13 -41.45 14.90
C ASP A 318 -25.44 -42.13 15.42
N ASP A 319 -25.76 -43.33 14.94
CA ASP A 319 -26.96 -44.10 15.36
C ASP A 319 -26.88 -44.54 16.83
N ARG A 320 -25.67 -44.85 17.34
CA ARG A 320 -25.46 -45.17 18.76
C ARG A 320 -25.66 -43.95 19.66
N GLU A 321 -25.14 -42.80 19.24
CA GLU A 321 -25.35 -41.55 19.96
C GLU A 321 -26.83 -41.16 19.99
N GLU A 322 -27.56 -41.33 18.87
CA GLU A 322 -29.01 -41.10 18.82
C GLU A 322 -29.77 -42.08 19.74
N GLN A 323 -29.39 -43.36 19.78
CA GLN A 323 -30.01 -44.34 20.68
C GLN A 323 -29.76 -44.02 22.16
N GLU A 324 -28.56 -43.55 22.53
CA GLU A 324 -28.29 -43.08 23.89
C GLU A 324 -29.11 -41.84 24.23
N LEU A 325 -29.27 -40.90 23.29
CA LEU A 325 -30.12 -39.72 23.44
C LEU A 325 -31.60 -40.09 23.64
N ILE A 326 -32.11 -41.04 22.86
CA ILE A 326 -33.48 -41.55 22.98
C ILE A 326 -33.68 -42.29 24.30
N ARG A 327 -32.70 -43.10 24.73
CA ARG A 327 -32.75 -43.78 26.02
C ARG A 327 -32.78 -42.78 27.17
N ASN A 328 -31.90 -41.79 27.15
CA ASN A 328 -31.86 -40.74 28.18
C ASN A 328 -33.15 -39.92 28.19
N PHE A 329 -33.73 -39.65 27.02
CA PHE A 329 -35.02 -38.97 26.92
C PHE A 329 -36.17 -39.80 27.50
N ASN A 330 -36.21 -41.11 27.22
CA ASN A 330 -37.21 -42.02 27.76
C ASN A 330 -37.07 -42.20 29.28
N GLU A 331 -35.83 -42.28 29.80
CA GLU A 331 -35.55 -42.36 31.24
C GLU A 331 -36.03 -41.09 31.95
N ALA A 332 -35.73 -39.91 31.40
CA ALA A 332 -36.25 -38.63 31.90
C ALA A 332 -37.78 -38.49 31.81
N GLN A 333 -38.42 -39.15 30.84
CA GLN A 333 -39.88 -39.14 30.69
C GLN A 333 -40.56 -40.08 31.69
N ILE A 334 -39.93 -41.21 32.04
CA ILE A 334 -40.38 -42.14 33.08
C ILE A 334 -40.26 -41.49 34.47
N ASP A 335 -39.14 -40.81 34.76
CA ASP A 335 -38.95 -40.06 36.01
C ASP A 335 -39.99 -38.93 36.15
N GLY A 336 -40.35 -38.27 35.04
CA GLY A 336 -41.39 -37.24 34.99
C GLY A 336 -42.83 -37.77 35.14
N GLU A 337 -43.08 -39.04 34.82
CA GLU A 337 -44.37 -39.70 35.05
C GLU A 337 -44.51 -40.17 36.51
N GLU A 338 -43.47 -40.71 37.15
CA GLU A 338 -43.49 -41.04 38.58
C GLU A 338 -43.67 -39.79 39.48
N GLU A 339 -43.06 -38.65 39.13
CA GLU A 339 -43.31 -37.38 39.83
C GLU A 339 -44.74 -36.84 39.61
N ARG A 340 -45.39 -37.18 38.48
CA ARG A 340 -46.79 -36.80 38.23
C ARG A 340 -47.78 -37.68 38.98
N GLU A 341 -47.53 -38.99 39.04
CA GLU A 341 -48.41 -39.92 39.77
C GLU A 341 -48.35 -39.68 41.28
N SER A 342 -47.17 -39.43 41.84
CA SER A 342 -47.01 -39.07 43.26
C SER A 342 -47.69 -37.74 43.65
N ASN A 343 -47.76 -36.77 42.73
CA ASN A 343 -48.41 -35.47 42.95
C ASN A 343 -49.95 -35.51 42.76
N VAL A 344 -50.48 -36.56 42.10
CA VAL A 344 -51.93 -36.81 42.00
C VAL A 344 -52.47 -37.54 43.24
N GLU A 345 -51.69 -38.44 43.84
CA GLU A 345 -52.09 -39.13 45.08
C GLU A 345 -52.13 -38.19 46.31
N ASP A 346 -51.24 -37.20 46.41
CA ASP A 346 -51.21 -36.26 47.54
C ASP A 346 -52.38 -35.25 47.52
N LYS A 347 -52.88 -34.88 46.33
CA LYS A 347 -54.04 -33.98 46.18
C LYS A 347 -55.40 -34.66 46.38
N GLY A 348 -55.46 -35.99 46.37
CA GLY A 348 -56.67 -36.76 46.68
C GLY A 348 -56.99 -36.84 48.17
N LYS A 349 -55.98 -36.70 49.05
CA LYS A 349 -56.14 -36.87 50.52
C LYS A 349 -56.46 -35.59 51.28
N GLN A 350 -56.36 -34.41 50.66
CA GLN A 350 -56.64 -33.11 51.29
C GLN A 350 -58.07 -32.57 51.07
N LYS A 351 -58.97 -33.36 50.45
CA LYS A 351 -60.36 -32.94 50.15
C LYS A 351 -61.47 -33.69 50.90
N GLU A 352 -61.12 -34.58 51.83
CA GLU A 352 -62.06 -35.23 52.74
C GLU A 352 -61.58 -35.08 54.20
N THR A 353 -61.71 -33.87 54.75
CA THR A 353 -61.86 -33.62 56.20
C THR A 353 -62.73 -32.40 56.45
#